data_AF-A0A399WPC6-F1
#
_entry.id   AF-A0A399WPC6-F1
#
_cell.length_a   1.000
_cell.length_b   1.000
_cell.length_c   1.000
_cell.angle_alpha   90.00
_cell.angle_beta   90.00
_cell.angle_gamma   90.00
#
_symmetry.space_group_name_H-M   'P 1'
#
loop_
_entity.id
_entity.type
_entity.pdbx_description
1 polymer ?
#
loop_
_entity_poly.entity_id
_entity_poly.type
_entity_poly.pdbx_seq_one_letter_code
_entity_poly.pdbx_strand_id
1 'polypeptide(L)'
;MKRTIFLTSIFCLLFSVQMAIGQTQKDKDRAAFINNTRLLSEKPFDEHAPAARVWNLKYLTDTDEVTVSVCTGLLDLVPEKKNKFKGELFGQLMYEIGVFKLKNPDRKDDEAAANLAGLEGMLRTYENMLAQNPKAKNAELDAMVAKRDKGELKSVVDGIDCGKK
;
A
#
# COMPACT_ATOMS: atom_id res chain seq x y z
N MET A 1 -73.33 16.49 -36.56
CA MET A 1 -73.11 15.96 -35.18
C MET A 1 -71.62 15.65 -35.07
N LYS A 2 -70.81 16.50 -34.40
CA LYS A 2 -70.26 16.30 -33.03
C LYS A 2 -69.57 14.92 -32.90
N ARG A 3 -68.27 14.78 -32.61
CA ARG A 3 -67.52 15.44 -31.53
C ARG A 3 -65.99 15.13 -31.59
N THR A 4 -65.19 16.20 -31.54
CA THR A 4 -63.97 16.44 -30.72
C THR A 4 -62.77 15.48 -30.71
N ILE A 5 -61.65 16.05 -31.16
CA ILE A 5 -60.23 15.77 -30.87
C ILE A 5 -59.94 15.92 -29.37
N PHE A 6 -59.07 15.07 -28.81
CA PHE A 6 -58.22 15.39 -27.66
C PHE A 6 -56.82 14.76 -27.79
N LEU A 7 -55.82 15.63 -27.73
CA LEU A 7 -54.38 15.38 -27.59
C LEU A 7 -54.03 14.77 -26.21
N THR A 8 -52.74 14.40 -26.05
CA THR A 8 -51.97 14.03 -24.82
C THR A 8 -51.89 12.52 -24.55
N SER A 9 -50.78 11.88 -24.13
CA SER A 9 -49.47 12.35 -23.68
C SER A 9 -48.53 11.16 -23.41
N ILE A 10 -47.21 11.41 -23.47
CA ILE A 10 -46.17 10.88 -22.56
C ILE A 10 -45.66 9.44 -22.79
N PHE A 11 -44.65 9.36 -23.67
CA PHE A 11 -43.27 8.91 -23.36
C PHE A 11 -43.06 8.32 -21.95
N CYS A 12 -43.31 7.01 -21.77
CA CYS A 12 -42.79 6.27 -20.62
C CYS A 12 -41.28 6.09 -20.79
N LEU A 13 -40.56 7.05 -20.20
CA LEU A 13 -39.14 7.04 -19.90
C LEU A 13 -38.66 5.64 -19.53
N LEU A 14 -37.72 5.15 -20.35
CA LEU A 14 -36.71 4.18 -19.97
C LEU A 14 -35.94 4.75 -18.76
N PHE A 15 -36.44 4.49 -17.55
CA PHE A 15 -35.61 4.54 -16.35
C PHE A 15 -34.69 3.32 -16.41
N SER A 16 -33.67 3.43 -17.27
CA SER A 16 -32.43 2.69 -17.08
C SER A 16 -31.92 3.16 -15.73
N VAL A 17 -32.08 2.33 -14.70
CA VAL A 17 -31.36 2.51 -13.45
C VAL A 17 -29.89 2.33 -13.80
N GLN A 18 -29.23 3.40 -14.23
CA GLN A 18 -27.78 3.46 -14.22
C GLN A 18 -27.38 3.45 -12.74
N MET A 19 -27.20 2.26 -12.17
CA MET A 19 -26.33 2.07 -11.02
C MET A 19 -24.91 2.38 -11.50
N ALA A 20 -24.60 3.66 -11.64
CA ALA A 20 -23.25 4.11 -11.42
C ALA A 20 -23.00 3.84 -9.92
N ILE A 21 -22.41 2.69 -9.61
CA ILE A 21 -21.89 2.38 -8.29
C ILE A 21 -20.82 3.43 -8.02
N GLY A 22 -21.22 4.57 -7.44
CA GLY A 22 -20.30 5.61 -7.03
C GLY A 22 -19.39 5.03 -5.95
N GLN A 23 -18.08 5.07 -6.17
CA GLN A 23 -17.11 4.68 -5.15
C GLN A 23 -17.35 5.51 -3.88
N THR A 24 -17.43 4.83 -2.73
CA THR A 24 -17.57 5.50 -1.44
C THR A 24 -16.30 6.30 -1.12
N GLN A 25 -16.36 7.23 -0.16
CA GLN A 25 -15.15 7.92 0.30
C GLN A 25 -14.11 6.91 0.80
N LYS A 26 -14.56 5.87 1.50
CA LYS A 26 -13.73 4.76 1.97
C LYS A 26 -13.01 4.05 0.81
N ASP A 27 -13.70 3.75 -0.29
CA ASP A 27 -13.09 3.15 -1.48
C ASP A 27 -12.05 4.07 -2.13
N LYS A 28 -12.32 5.38 -2.16
CA LYS A 28 -11.38 6.39 -2.68
C LYS A 28 -10.14 6.51 -1.81
N ASP A 29 -10.30 6.52 -0.49
CA ASP A 29 -9.19 6.59 0.46
C ASP A 29 -8.33 5.32 0.35
N ARG A 30 -8.95 4.13 0.32
CA ARG A 30 -8.24 2.87 0.07
C ARG A 30 -7.43 2.91 -1.23
N ALA A 31 -8.03 3.40 -2.32
CA ALA A 31 -7.35 3.53 -3.60
C ALA A 31 -6.20 4.55 -3.55
N ALA A 32 -6.39 5.68 -2.86
CA ALA A 32 -5.35 6.69 -2.66
C ALA A 32 -4.17 6.12 -1.86
N PHE A 33 -4.43 5.37 -0.79
CA PHE A 33 -3.40 4.70 -0.01
C PHE A 33 -2.54 3.76 -0.85
N ILE A 34 -3.19 2.89 -1.64
CA ILE A 34 -2.50 1.94 -2.52
C ILE A 34 -1.68 2.68 -3.58
N ASN A 35 -2.24 3.72 -4.20
CA ASN A 35 -1.57 4.49 -5.25
C ASN A 35 -0.39 5.30 -4.72
N ASN A 36 -0.54 5.94 -3.55
CA ASN A 36 0.55 6.65 -2.88
C ASN A 36 1.67 5.69 -2.47
N THR A 37 1.34 4.50 -1.95
CA THR A 37 2.34 3.48 -1.59
C THR A 37 3.15 3.07 -2.81
N ARG A 38 2.48 2.89 -3.96
CA ARG A 38 3.12 2.59 -5.23
C ARG A 38 4.01 3.74 -5.73
N LEU A 39 3.52 4.99 -5.67
CA LEU A 39 4.31 6.17 -5.99
C LEU A 39 5.60 6.23 -5.16
N LEU A 40 5.49 6.02 -3.84
CA LEU A 40 6.62 6.04 -2.93
C LEU A 40 7.61 4.90 -3.20
N SER A 41 7.13 3.76 -3.70
CA SER A 41 8.00 2.65 -4.09
C SER A 41 8.74 2.91 -5.40
N GLU A 42 8.02 3.32 -6.44
CA GLU A 42 8.57 3.53 -7.79
C GLU A 42 9.41 4.81 -7.89
N LYS A 43 8.98 5.87 -7.19
CA LYS A 43 9.56 7.23 -7.27
C LYS A 43 9.74 7.83 -5.87
N PRO A 44 10.66 7.30 -5.06
CA PRO A 44 10.84 7.74 -3.67
C PRO A 44 11.22 9.22 -3.50
N PHE A 45 11.75 9.87 -4.55
CA PHE A 45 12.12 11.30 -4.53
C PHE A 45 11.22 12.18 -5.41
N ASP A 46 10.04 11.69 -5.81
CA ASP A 46 9.04 12.50 -6.52
C ASP A 46 8.66 13.75 -5.72
N GLU A 47 8.31 14.85 -6.40
CA GLU A 47 7.91 16.10 -5.73
C GLU A 47 6.68 15.92 -4.84
N HIS A 48 5.81 14.96 -5.16
CA HIS A 48 4.63 14.61 -4.36
C HIS A 48 4.91 13.60 -3.26
N ALA A 49 6.10 12.98 -3.22
CA ALA A 49 6.44 11.96 -2.25
C ALA A 49 6.31 12.41 -0.78
N PRO A 50 6.70 13.64 -0.37
CA PRO A 50 6.47 14.11 0.99
C PRO A 50 4.98 14.13 1.38
N ALA A 51 4.12 14.64 0.50
CA ALA A 51 2.68 14.69 0.74
C ALA A 51 2.06 13.28 0.79
N ALA A 52 2.50 12.38 -0.10
CA ALA A 52 2.06 10.99 -0.12
C ALA A 52 2.42 10.24 1.18
N ARG A 53 3.61 10.46 1.76
CA ARG A 53 3.99 9.87 3.05
C ARG A 53 3.09 10.35 4.20
N VAL A 54 2.85 11.66 4.28
CA VAL A 54 1.96 12.24 5.31
C VAL A 54 0.56 11.67 5.17
N TRP A 55 0.03 11.62 3.95
CA TRP A 55 -1.30 11.09 3.68
C TRP A 55 -1.39 9.60 4.05
N ASN A 56 -0.42 8.77 3.66
CA ASN A 56 -0.42 7.34 3.98
C ASN A 56 -0.29 7.05 5.47
N LEU A 57 0.55 7.80 6.18
CA LEU A 57 0.64 7.68 7.63
C LEU A 57 -0.70 8.01 8.30
N LYS A 58 -1.37 9.07 7.85
CA LYS A 58 -2.70 9.44 8.33
C LYS A 58 -3.73 8.34 8.03
N TYR A 59 -3.75 7.80 6.82
CA TYR A 59 -4.66 6.70 6.47
C TYR A 59 -4.48 5.49 7.40
N LEU A 60 -3.25 5.06 7.66
CA LEU A 60 -2.98 3.95 8.58
C LEU A 60 -3.36 4.24 10.03
N THR A 61 -3.43 5.52 10.42
CA THR A 61 -3.81 5.93 11.77
C THR A 61 -5.34 6.02 11.94
N ASP A 62 -6.04 6.43 10.89
CA ASP A 62 -7.47 6.75 10.95
C ASP A 62 -8.37 5.60 10.49
N THR A 63 -7.86 4.68 9.66
CA THR A 63 -8.65 3.61 9.06
C THR A 63 -8.98 2.49 10.05
N ASP A 64 -10.16 1.90 9.91
CA ASP A 64 -10.57 0.66 10.58
C ASP A 64 -10.39 -0.59 9.71
N GLU A 65 -9.92 -0.41 8.47
CA GLU A 65 -9.85 -1.49 7.47
C GLU A 65 -8.72 -2.46 7.71
N VAL A 66 -7.59 -1.97 8.21
CA VAL A 66 -6.38 -2.73 8.46
C VAL A 66 -5.67 -2.24 9.71
N THR A 67 -5.08 -3.17 10.44
CA THR A 67 -4.11 -2.87 11.50
C THR A 67 -2.74 -3.33 11.03
N VAL A 68 -1.77 -2.42 11.04
CA VAL A 68 -0.37 -2.73 10.71
C VAL A 68 0.35 -3.14 11.99
N SER A 69 0.81 -4.39 12.03
CA SER A 69 1.69 -4.90 13.08
C SER A 69 3.06 -5.18 12.47
N VAL A 70 4.06 -4.42 12.89
CA VAL A 70 5.44 -4.66 12.46
C VAL A 70 6.09 -5.67 13.38
N CYS A 71 6.59 -6.75 12.82
CA CYS A 71 7.39 -7.73 13.52
C CYS A 71 8.65 -7.07 14.11
N THR A 72 8.81 -7.12 15.43
CA THR A 72 9.92 -6.43 16.11
C THR A 72 11.29 -6.91 15.64
N GLY A 73 11.45 -8.20 15.33
CA GLY A 73 12.69 -8.72 14.79
C GLY A 73 12.99 -8.28 13.35
N LEU A 74 12.00 -7.76 12.60
CA LEU A 74 12.27 -7.10 11.32
C LEU A 74 12.85 -5.69 11.47
N LEU A 75 12.74 -5.06 12.65
CA LEU A 75 13.30 -3.73 12.88
C LEU A 75 14.82 -3.73 12.78
N ASP A 76 15.47 -4.87 13.04
CA ASP A 76 16.91 -5.05 12.87
C ASP A 76 17.32 -5.13 11.39
N LEU A 77 16.37 -5.40 10.48
CA LEU A 77 16.58 -5.36 9.03
C LEU A 77 16.30 -3.99 8.42
N VAL A 78 15.73 -3.07 9.20
CA VAL A 78 15.60 -1.67 8.82
C VAL A 78 16.94 -0.99 9.12
N PRO A 79 17.49 -0.18 8.20
CA PRO A 79 18.82 0.39 8.38
C PRO A 79 19.01 1.11 9.72
N GLU A 80 20.25 1.09 10.20
CA GLU A 80 20.64 1.81 11.41
C GLU A 80 20.29 3.32 11.37
N LYS A 81 20.24 3.96 12.54
CA LYS A 81 19.91 5.39 12.70
C LYS A 81 20.76 6.35 11.85
N LYS A 82 21.96 5.94 11.43
CA LYS A 82 22.86 6.76 10.59
C LYS A 82 22.44 6.79 9.12
N ASN A 83 21.55 5.90 8.67
CA ASN A 83 21.00 5.95 7.32
C ASN A 83 20.00 7.12 7.20
N LYS A 84 20.28 8.06 6.30
CA LYS A 84 19.47 9.26 6.07
C LYS A 84 18.03 8.93 5.64
N PHE A 85 17.79 7.78 5.03
CA PHE A 85 16.50 7.35 4.47
C PHE A 85 15.75 6.36 5.38
N LYS A 86 16.21 6.17 6.62
CA LYS A 86 15.61 5.21 7.56
C LYS A 86 14.10 5.44 7.74
N GLY A 87 13.69 6.69 7.92
CA GLY A 87 12.29 7.03 8.17
C GLY A 87 11.40 6.69 6.97
N GLU A 88 11.88 6.96 5.77
CA GLU A 88 11.18 6.69 4.52
C GLU A 88 11.08 5.18 4.25
N LEU A 89 12.13 4.42 4.50
CA LEU A 89 12.13 2.97 4.35
C LEU A 89 11.23 2.29 5.39
N PHE A 90 11.28 2.74 6.65
CA PHE A 90 10.40 2.23 7.68
C PHE A 90 8.93 2.56 7.41
N GLY A 91 8.65 3.78 6.94
CA GLY A 91 7.32 4.15 6.46
C GLY A 91 6.85 3.22 5.36
N GLN A 92 7.70 2.96 4.37
CA GLN A 92 7.35 2.08 3.27
C GLN A 92 7.04 0.65 3.71
N LEU A 93 7.84 0.09 4.64
CA LEU A 93 7.56 -1.22 5.24
C LEU A 93 6.12 -1.29 5.75
N MET A 94 5.70 -0.29 6.54
CA MET A 94 4.35 -0.22 7.09
C MET A 94 3.28 -0.06 6.01
N TYR A 95 3.53 0.78 5.00
CA TYR A 95 2.58 1.01 3.92
C TYR A 95 2.34 -0.26 3.10
N GLU A 96 3.41 -0.99 2.78
CA GLU A 96 3.36 -2.24 2.02
C GLU A 96 2.67 -3.37 2.81
N ILE A 97 2.85 -3.45 4.14
CA ILE A 97 2.05 -4.32 5.02
C ILE A 97 0.56 -3.98 4.89
N GLY A 98 0.21 -2.69 4.98
CA GLY A 98 -1.17 -2.25 4.83
C GLY A 98 -1.77 -2.61 3.46
N VAL A 99 -0.99 -2.40 2.38
CA VAL A 99 -1.41 -2.75 1.02
C VAL A 99 -1.63 -4.27 0.87
N PHE A 100 -0.76 -5.09 1.45
CA PHE A 100 -0.93 -6.54 1.46
C PHE A 100 -2.25 -6.93 2.12
N LYS A 101 -2.54 -6.42 3.33
CA LYS A 101 -3.75 -6.75 4.08
C LYS A 101 -5.02 -6.29 3.37
N LEU A 102 -5.00 -5.12 2.73
CA LEU A 102 -6.13 -4.60 1.94
C LEU A 102 -6.39 -5.44 0.68
N LYS A 103 -5.34 -5.94 0.04
CA LYS A 103 -5.45 -6.75 -1.19
C LYS A 103 -5.74 -8.23 -0.92
N ASN A 104 -5.46 -8.71 0.29
CA ASN A 104 -5.64 -10.10 0.70
C ASN A 104 -6.48 -10.17 1.99
N PRO A 105 -7.78 -9.83 1.94
CA PRO A 105 -8.62 -9.74 3.14
C PRO A 105 -8.79 -11.09 3.86
N ASP A 106 -8.65 -12.20 3.15
CA ASP A 106 -8.63 -13.58 3.65
C ASP A 106 -7.33 -13.93 4.41
N ARG A 107 -6.25 -13.15 4.18
CA ARG A 107 -4.94 -13.33 4.81
C ARG A 107 -4.48 -12.12 5.61
N LYS A 108 -5.39 -11.21 5.95
CA LYS A 108 -5.05 -9.97 6.67
C LYS A 108 -4.44 -10.19 8.05
N ASP A 109 -4.72 -11.35 8.67
CA ASP A 109 -4.22 -11.76 9.98
C ASP A 109 -2.99 -12.69 9.89
N ASP A 110 -2.53 -13.01 8.67
CA ASP A 110 -1.26 -13.71 8.43
C ASP A 110 -0.10 -12.69 8.56
N GLU A 111 0.29 -12.40 9.80
CA GLU A 111 1.30 -11.39 10.09
C GLU A 111 2.65 -11.71 9.45
N ALA A 112 3.03 -12.98 9.36
CA ALA A 112 4.27 -13.39 8.72
C ALA A 112 4.26 -13.05 7.22
N ALA A 113 3.17 -13.36 6.51
CA ALA A 113 3.05 -13.01 5.09
C ALA A 113 2.94 -11.51 4.87
N ALA A 114 2.21 -10.80 5.72
CA ALA A 114 2.08 -9.35 5.62
C ALA A 114 3.44 -8.65 5.83
N ASN A 115 4.20 -9.08 6.84
CA ASN A 115 5.54 -8.56 7.13
C ASN A 115 6.55 -8.93 6.03
N LEU A 116 6.48 -10.14 5.45
CA LEU A 116 7.28 -10.51 4.29
C LEU A 116 6.99 -9.59 3.09
N ALA A 117 5.71 -9.38 2.76
CA ALA A 117 5.31 -8.48 1.68
C ALA A 117 5.78 -7.04 1.94
N GLY A 118 5.69 -6.61 3.20
CA GLY A 118 6.25 -5.34 3.66
C GLY A 118 7.74 -5.19 3.38
N LEU A 119 8.52 -6.20 3.79
CA LEU A 119 9.98 -6.22 3.61
C LEU A 119 10.35 -6.20 2.13
N GLU A 120 9.68 -7.01 1.31
CA GLU A 120 9.91 -7.01 -0.14
C GLU A 120 9.62 -5.64 -0.77
N GLY A 121 8.54 -4.98 -0.34
CA GLY A 121 8.19 -3.63 -0.80
C GLY A 121 9.19 -2.57 -0.37
N MET A 122 9.65 -2.62 0.88
CA MET A 122 10.73 -1.76 1.36
C MET A 122 12.01 -1.94 0.54
N LEU A 123 12.39 -3.18 0.22
CA LEU A 123 13.59 -3.47 -0.58
C LEU A 123 13.46 -2.96 -2.02
N ARG A 124 12.28 -3.07 -2.66
CA ARG A 124 12.03 -2.45 -3.97
C ARG A 124 12.21 -0.93 -3.92
N THR A 125 11.71 -0.30 -2.87
CA THR A 125 11.86 1.14 -2.66
C THR A 125 13.32 1.54 -2.46
N TYR A 126 14.09 0.74 -1.71
CA TYR A 126 15.53 0.93 -1.55
C TYR A 126 16.26 0.89 -2.89
N GLU A 127 15.97 -0.09 -3.75
CA GLU A 127 16.58 -0.19 -5.08
C GLU A 127 16.26 1.04 -5.94
N ASN A 128 15.02 1.52 -5.91
CA ASN A 128 14.62 2.74 -6.62
C ASN A 128 15.27 4.00 -6.03
N MET A 129 15.49 4.06 -4.71
CA MET A 129 16.27 5.12 -4.07
C MET A 129 17.72 5.08 -4.54
N LEU A 130 18.33 3.89 -4.58
CA LEU A 130 19.72 3.69 -5.00
C LEU A 130 19.94 4.08 -6.47
N ALA A 131 19.00 3.72 -7.35
CA ALA A 131 19.04 4.06 -8.76
C ALA A 131 19.00 5.59 -9.01
N GLN A 132 18.27 6.34 -8.19
CA GLN A 132 18.14 7.79 -8.31
C GLN A 132 19.20 8.55 -7.52
N ASN A 133 19.69 7.98 -6.42
CA ASN A 133 20.65 8.60 -5.54
C ASN A 133 21.65 7.54 -5.01
N PRO A 134 22.86 7.46 -5.59
CA PRO A 134 23.90 6.52 -5.14
C PRO A 134 24.28 6.65 -3.66
N LYS A 135 24.01 7.80 -3.03
CA LYS A 135 24.24 8.01 -1.59
C LYS A 135 23.23 7.26 -0.70
N ALA A 136 22.18 6.67 -1.27
CA ALA A 136 21.27 5.79 -0.55
C ALA A 136 21.89 4.42 -0.23
N LYS A 137 23.02 4.08 -0.86
CA LYS A 137 23.68 2.77 -0.70
C LYS A 137 23.86 2.37 0.76
N ASN A 138 23.46 1.15 1.07
CA ASN A 138 23.58 0.54 2.39
C ASN A 138 23.89 -0.96 2.24
N ALA A 139 24.99 -1.42 2.84
CA ALA A 139 25.48 -2.78 2.66
C ALA A 139 24.54 -3.87 3.22
N GLU A 140 23.80 -3.56 4.28
CA GLU A 140 22.84 -4.49 4.88
C GLU A 140 21.64 -4.70 3.96
N LEU A 141 21.13 -3.60 3.38
CA LEU A 141 20.05 -3.66 2.40
C LEU A 141 20.50 -4.32 1.09
N ASP A 142 21.72 -4.06 0.63
CA ASP A 142 22.31 -4.77 -0.52
C ASP A 142 22.32 -6.30 -0.27
N ALA A 143 22.70 -6.72 0.94
CA ALA A 143 22.68 -8.14 1.32
C ALA A 143 21.25 -8.70 1.39
N MET A 144 20.27 -7.92 1.86
CA MET A 144 18.86 -8.33 1.88
C MET A 144 18.25 -8.44 0.48
N VAL A 145 18.58 -7.51 -0.43
CA VAL A 145 18.21 -7.60 -1.85
C VAL A 145 18.77 -8.89 -2.44
N ALA A 146 20.04 -9.20 -2.22
CA ALA A 146 20.64 -10.44 -2.70
C ALA A 146 19.97 -11.71 -2.14
N LYS A 147 19.46 -11.68 -0.90
CA LYS A 147 18.67 -12.79 -0.32
C LYS A 147 17.29 -12.92 -0.96
N ARG A 148 16.61 -11.80 -1.20
CA ARG A 148 15.33 -11.77 -1.92
C ARG A 148 15.46 -12.37 -3.32
N ASP A 149 16.48 -11.98 -4.06
CA ASP A 149 16.68 -12.44 -5.44
C ASP A 149 17.00 -13.95 -5.53
N LYS A 150 17.45 -14.55 -4.43
CA LYS A 150 17.62 -16.00 -4.27
C LYS A 150 16.38 -16.72 -3.73
N GLY A 151 15.30 -16.02 -3.43
CA GLY A 151 14.10 -16.57 -2.79
C GLY A 151 14.28 -16.91 -1.30
N GLU A 152 15.34 -16.41 -0.65
CA GLU A 152 15.68 -16.73 0.74
C GLU A 152 14.96 -15.84 1.76
N LEU A 153 14.29 -14.77 1.32
CA LEU A 153 13.72 -13.77 2.22
C LEU A 153 12.62 -14.36 3.10
N LYS A 154 11.81 -15.28 2.58
CA LYS A 154 10.81 -16.00 3.38
C LYS A 154 11.46 -16.75 4.54
N SER A 155 12.57 -17.45 4.30
CA SER A 155 13.29 -18.18 5.35
C SER A 155 13.89 -17.24 6.40
N VAL A 156 14.31 -16.03 6.01
CA VAL A 156 14.74 -14.99 6.96
C VAL A 156 13.57 -14.58 7.85
N VAL A 157 12.41 -14.27 7.26
CA VAL A 157 11.21 -13.89 8.01
C VAL A 157 10.70 -15.04 8.89
N ASP A 158 10.70 -16.28 8.40
CA ASP A 158 10.27 -17.45 9.18
C ASP A 158 11.20 -17.74 10.37
N GLY A 159 12.49 -17.40 10.23
CA GLY A 159 13.48 -17.50 11.31
C GLY A 159 13.38 -16.36 12.33
N ILE A 160 12.66 -15.29 12.00
CA ILE A 160 12.33 -14.19 12.90
C ILE A 160 10.94 -14.48 13.46
N ASP A 161 10.80 -14.65 14.77
CA ASP A 161 9.50 -14.97 15.36
C ASP A 161 8.53 -13.77 15.26
N CYS A 162 7.83 -13.67 14.15
CA CYS A 162 6.86 -12.61 13.85
C CYS A 162 5.47 -12.87 14.45
N GLY A 163 5.43 -13.53 15.61
CA GLY A 163 4.21 -13.78 16.37
C GLY A 163 3.61 -15.14 16.12
N LYS A 164 4.42 -16.22 16.19
CA LYS A 164 3.85 -17.50 16.61
C LYS A 164 3.24 -17.28 18.00
N LYS A 165 1.91 -17.19 18.06
CA LYS A 165 1.21 -17.46 19.32
C LYS A 165 1.33 -18.93 19.65
#